data_AF-A0A7C3IQE4-F1
#
_entry.id   AF-A0A7C3IQE4-F1
#
_cell.length_a   1.000
_cell.length_b   1.000
_cell.length_c   1.000
_cell.angle_alpha   90.00
_cell.angle_beta   90.00
_cell.angle_gamma   90.00
#
_symmetry.space_group_name_H-M   'P 1'
#
loop_
_entity.id
_entity.type
_entity.pdbx_description
1 polymer ?
#
loop_
_entity_poly.entity_id
_entity_poly.type
_entity_poly.pdbx_seq_one_letter_code
_entity_poly.pdbx_strand_id
1 'polypeptide(L)'
;MTIKKLILLICSISVLFLLSPVLIVFVYRLYPEWLGLPPKKLQNTQTEKKQNDIVKIQISQNQFENFQKATLSNAILKIESEQLKEKNEKLQDSIKKIYINANNTKDIKHSFSLISEDKQDLTKNLKDSLVKLSSNLTEYKKVKENLSKQLEEIQKQNKANSDSLKIKSLIEFAKIYNNSNPVEVAKILEKIDKKDAILILKSMQKKKAGKVIEAMKSEVNADMIKALSDNSK
;
A
#
# COMPACT_ATOMS: atom_id res chain seq x y z
N MET A 1 30.54 -58.17 8.86
CA MET A 1 29.45 -57.17 8.95
C MET A 1 29.21 -56.62 7.55
N THR A 2 28.01 -56.75 6.98
CA THR A 2 27.76 -56.34 5.58
C THR A 2 27.72 -54.82 5.46
N ILE A 3 28.22 -54.26 4.35
CA ILE A 3 28.28 -52.81 4.09
C ILE A 3 26.93 -52.11 4.34
N LYS A 4 25.82 -52.80 4.03
CA LYS A 4 24.45 -52.33 4.31
C LYS A 4 24.19 -52.07 5.80
N LYS A 5 24.71 -52.92 6.70
CA LYS A 5 24.58 -52.74 8.15
C LYS A 5 25.44 -51.57 8.68
N LEU A 6 26.59 -51.31 8.05
CA LEU A 6 27.47 -50.19 8.42
C LEU A 6 26.82 -48.84 8.07
N ILE A 7 26.25 -48.72 6.87
CA ILE A 7 25.58 -47.48 6.42
C ILE A 7 24.37 -47.16 7.30
N LEU A 8 23.57 -48.18 7.66
CA LEU A 8 22.38 -48.00 8.48
C LEU A 8 22.74 -47.54 9.91
N LEU A 9 23.87 -48.02 10.44
CA LEU A 9 24.38 -47.62 11.75
C LEU A 9 24.88 -46.17 11.75
N ILE A 10 25.64 -45.75 10.72
CA ILE A 10 26.10 -44.36 10.57
C ILE A 10 24.91 -43.40 10.42
N CYS A 11 23.90 -43.77 9.63
CA CYS A 11 22.69 -42.97 9.47
C CYS A 11 21.94 -42.80 10.80
N SER A 12 21.85 -43.86 11.62
CA SER A 12 21.19 -43.79 12.93
C SER A 12 21.90 -42.83 13.90
N ILE A 13 23.23 -42.81 13.86
CA ILE A 13 24.05 -41.93 14.71
C ILE A 13 23.92 -40.47 14.26
N SER A 14 23.93 -40.20 12.95
CA SER A 14 23.71 -38.85 12.42
C SER A 14 22.33 -38.29 12.79
N VAL A 15 21.29 -39.13 12.76
CA VAL A 15 19.94 -38.71 13.16
C VAL A 15 19.87 -38.40 14.66
N LEU A 16 20.52 -39.21 15.52
CA LEU A 16 20.61 -38.91 16.95
C LEU A 16 21.38 -37.60 17.22
N PHE A 17 22.46 -37.35 16.48
CA PHE A 17 23.26 -36.14 16.66
C PHE A 17 22.49 -34.87 16.27
N LEU A 18 21.63 -34.94 15.26
CA LEU A 18 20.75 -33.84 14.85
C LEU A 18 19.60 -33.60 15.85
N LEU A 19 19.09 -34.64 16.51
CA LEU A 19 18.01 -34.53 17.49
C LEU A 19 18.49 -34.08 18.88
N SER A 20 19.75 -34.35 19.23
CA SER A 20 20.36 -33.97 20.52
C SER A 20 20.20 -32.49 20.90
N PRO A 21 20.55 -31.50 20.04
CA PRO A 21 20.42 -30.08 20.41
C PRO A 21 18.96 -29.67 20.63
N VAL A 22 18.00 -30.26 19.90
CA VAL A 22 16.58 -29.96 20.07
C VAL A 22 16.05 -30.47 21.41
N LEU A 23 16.47 -31.68 21.81
CA LEU A 23 16.14 -32.25 23.13
C LEU A 23 16.72 -31.41 24.27
N ILE A 24 17.97 -30.92 24.14
CA ILE A 24 18.60 -30.06 25.15
C ILE A 24 17.82 -28.75 25.32
N VAL A 25 17.42 -28.10 24.22
CA VAL A 25 16.60 -26.87 24.27
C VAL A 25 15.22 -27.14 24.87
N PHE A 26 14.63 -28.29 24.58
CA PHE A 26 13.33 -28.69 25.13
C PHE A 26 13.41 -28.93 26.65
N VAL A 27 14.43 -29.66 27.12
CA VAL A 27 14.67 -29.89 28.56
C VAL A 27 14.99 -28.58 29.28
N TYR A 28 15.78 -27.70 28.67
CA TYR A 28 16.06 -26.37 29.22
C TYR A 28 14.77 -25.55 29.44
N ARG A 29 13.78 -25.70 28.57
CA ARG A 29 12.50 -24.99 28.69
C ARG A 29 11.60 -25.54 29.79
N LEU A 30 11.61 -26.86 30.04
CA LEU A 30 10.72 -27.51 30.99
C LEU A 30 11.33 -27.69 32.38
N TYR A 31 12.61 -28.03 32.48
CA TYR A 31 13.28 -28.40 33.74
C TYR A 31 14.69 -27.81 33.81
N PRO A 32 14.85 -26.46 33.87
CA PRO A 32 16.15 -25.81 33.99
C PRO A 32 16.90 -26.19 35.29
N GLU A 33 16.18 -26.68 36.31
CA GLU A 33 16.72 -27.13 37.59
C GLU A 33 17.63 -28.36 37.46
N TRP A 34 17.37 -29.27 36.51
CA TRP A 34 18.20 -30.46 36.25
C TRP A 34 19.58 -30.10 35.68
N LEU A 35 19.72 -28.92 35.08
CA LEU A 35 20.95 -28.41 34.46
C LEU A 35 21.76 -27.50 35.42
N GLY A 36 21.36 -27.41 36.69
CA GLY A 36 22.07 -26.60 37.70
C GLY A 36 21.92 -25.09 37.52
N LEU A 37 20.93 -24.63 36.74
CA LEU A 37 20.67 -23.22 36.49
C LEU A 37 19.54 -22.72 37.41
N PRO A 38 19.61 -21.47 37.91
CA PRO A 38 18.61 -20.97 38.86
C PRO A 38 17.23 -20.84 38.20
N PRO A 39 16.14 -21.24 38.88
CA PRO A 39 14.80 -21.18 38.30
C PRO A 39 14.41 -19.73 38.03
N LYS A 40 13.87 -19.48 36.82
CA LYS A 40 13.34 -18.18 36.44
C LYS A 40 12.09 -17.91 37.28
N LYS A 41 12.24 -17.08 38.32
CA LYS A 41 11.16 -16.71 39.24
C LYS A 41 9.94 -16.21 38.46
N LEU A 42 8.83 -16.95 38.53
CA LEU A 42 7.51 -16.40 38.27
C LEU A 42 7.22 -15.40 39.39
N GLN A 43 7.23 -14.11 39.06
CA GLN A 43 6.61 -13.10 39.92
C GLN A 43 5.10 -13.24 39.79
N ASN A 44 4.47 -13.57 40.92
CA ASN A 44 3.03 -13.55 41.12
C ASN A 44 2.51 -12.12 41.03
N THR A 45 1.45 -11.91 40.26
CA THR A 45 0.47 -10.87 40.54
C THR A 45 -0.93 -11.48 40.45
N GLN A 46 -1.52 -11.62 41.64
CA GLN A 46 -2.93 -11.61 42.04
C GLN A 46 -4.05 -11.92 41.01
N THR A 47 -4.93 -12.83 41.43
CA THR A 47 -6.28 -13.07 40.93
C THR A 47 -7.11 -11.80 40.76
N GLU A 48 -7.48 -11.47 39.51
CA GLU A 48 -8.73 -10.78 39.17
C GLU A 48 -9.29 -11.33 37.84
N LYS A 49 -10.59 -11.70 37.89
CA LYS A 49 -11.61 -11.91 36.85
C LYS A 49 -11.18 -12.39 35.45
N LYS A 50 -11.81 -13.51 35.04
CA LYS A 50 -12.03 -13.89 33.62
C LYS A 50 -12.42 -12.67 32.79
N GLN A 51 -11.52 -12.22 31.94
CA GLN A 51 -11.84 -11.43 30.76
C GLN A 51 -10.95 -11.97 29.64
N ASN A 52 -11.56 -12.32 28.51
CA ASN A 52 -10.86 -12.79 27.33
C ASN A 52 -9.98 -11.65 26.81
N ASP A 53 -8.74 -11.58 27.29
CA ASP A 53 -7.75 -10.66 26.74
C ASP A 53 -7.28 -11.21 25.39
N ILE A 54 -7.94 -10.69 24.36
CA ILE A 54 -7.38 -10.58 23.02
C ILE A 54 -6.01 -9.93 23.23
N VAL A 55 -4.92 -10.67 23.00
CA VAL A 55 -3.57 -10.13 23.00
C VAL A 55 -3.53 -9.04 21.93
N LYS A 56 -3.76 -7.80 22.35
CA LYS A 56 -3.71 -6.62 21.48
C LYS A 56 -2.23 -6.33 21.28
N ILE A 57 -1.63 -7.01 20.30
CA ILE A 57 -0.24 -6.76 19.90
C ILE A 57 -0.17 -5.30 19.49
N GLN A 58 0.37 -4.45 20.36
CA GLN A 58 0.67 -3.06 20.04
C GLN A 58 1.90 -3.03 19.15
N ILE A 59 1.68 -3.31 17.87
CA ILE A 59 2.68 -3.07 16.84
C ILE A 59 2.72 -1.56 16.65
N SER A 60 3.90 -0.94 16.84
CA SER A 60 4.08 0.48 16.50
C SER A 60 3.67 0.69 15.05
N GLN A 61 3.01 1.80 14.73
CA GLN A 61 2.58 2.10 13.35
C GLN A 61 3.72 1.92 12.34
N ASN A 62 4.95 2.33 12.71
CA ASN A 62 6.15 2.12 11.91
C ASN A 62 6.51 0.65 11.68
N GLN A 63 6.29 -0.22 12.66
CA GLN A 63 6.56 -1.65 12.53
C GLN A 63 5.53 -2.34 11.62
N PHE A 64 4.27 -1.91 11.68
CA PHE A 64 3.22 -2.41 10.80
C PHE A 64 3.42 -1.97 9.35
N GLU A 65 3.79 -0.70 9.14
CA GLU A 65 4.13 -0.17 7.82
C GLU A 65 5.37 -0.85 7.23
N ASN A 66 6.41 -1.07 8.03
CA ASN A 66 7.60 -1.80 7.59
C ASN A 66 7.29 -3.26 7.20
N PHE A 67 6.41 -3.94 7.95
CA PHE A 67 5.99 -5.30 7.64
C PHE A 67 5.18 -5.36 6.33
N GLN A 68 4.25 -4.43 6.13
CA GLN A 68 3.50 -4.32 4.88
C GLN A 68 4.43 -4.02 3.70
N LYS A 69 5.37 -3.09 3.86
CA LYS A 69 6.34 -2.72 2.82
C LYS A 69 7.24 -3.90 2.45
N ALA A 70 7.74 -4.65 3.44
CA ALA A 70 8.55 -5.85 3.20
C ALA A 70 7.75 -6.95 2.48
N THR A 71 6.49 -7.15 2.87
CA THR A 71 5.60 -8.15 2.25
C THR A 71 5.28 -7.80 0.80
N LEU A 72 4.94 -6.53 0.54
CA LEU A 72 4.70 -6.03 -0.81
C LEU A 72 5.96 -6.10 -1.68
N SER A 73 7.11 -5.71 -1.14
CA SER A 73 8.39 -5.79 -1.85
C SER A 73 8.72 -7.23 -2.24
N ASN A 74 8.53 -8.20 -1.34
CA ASN A 74 8.78 -9.61 -1.64
C ASN A 74 7.78 -10.17 -2.68
N ALA A 75 6.52 -9.76 -2.63
CA ALA A 75 5.54 -10.15 -3.64
C ALA A 75 5.88 -9.59 -5.03
N ILE A 76 6.29 -8.32 -5.09
CA ILE A 76 6.74 -7.67 -6.34
C ILE A 76 7.97 -8.38 -6.90
N LEU A 77 8.99 -8.61 -6.07
CA LEU A 77 10.22 -9.31 -6.48
C LEU A 77 9.93 -10.71 -7.01
N LYS A 78 8.97 -11.42 -6.41
CA LYS A 78 8.55 -12.74 -6.89
C LYS A 78 7.92 -12.65 -8.28
N ILE A 79 6.98 -11.73 -8.48
CA ILE A 79 6.32 -11.52 -9.77
C ILE A 79 7.34 -11.13 -10.85
N GLU A 80 8.27 -10.22 -10.55
CA GLU A 80 9.33 -9.81 -11.47
C GLU A 80 10.24 -10.99 -11.83
N SER A 81 10.60 -11.82 -10.85
CA SER A 81 11.43 -13.01 -11.08
C SER A 81 10.73 -14.04 -11.98
N GLU A 82 9.43 -14.26 -11.81
CA GLU A 82 8.64 -15.16 -12.64
C GLU A 82 8.51 -14.63 -14.07
N GLN A 83 8.26 -13.33 -14.23
CA GLN A 83 8.21 -12.68 -15.54
C GLN A 83 9.56 -12.71 -16.27
N LEU A 84 10.66 -12.50 -15.54
CA LEU A 84 12.03 -12.59 -16.09
C LEU A 84 12.33 -14.01 -16.56
N LYS A 85 11.93 -15.02 -15.78
CA LYS A 85 12.08 -16.43 -16.16
C LYS A 85 11.30 -16.75 -17.44
N GLU A 86 10.04 -16.35 -17.53
CA GLU A 86 9.20 -16.57 -18.72
C GLU A 86 9.79 -15.90 -19.98
N LYS A 87 10.28 -14.66 -19.84
CA LYS A 87 10.96 -13.94 -20.94
C LYS A 87 12.23 -14.66 -21.38
N ASN A 88 13.02 -15.17 -20.42
CA ASN A 88 14.24 -15.90 -20.73
C ASN A 88 13.95 -17.22 -21.45
N GLU A 89 12.93 -17.97 -21.02
CA GLU A 89 12.49 -19.20 -21.71
C GLU A 89 12.05 -18.92 -23.15
N LYS A 90 11.24 -17.86 -23.37
CA LYS A 90 10.83 -17.42 -24.71
C LYS A 90 12.01 -17.00 -25.60
N LEU A 91 13.02 -16.34 -25.02
CA LEU A 91 14.24 -15.97 -25.74
C LEU A 91 15.05 -17.21 -26.11
N GLN A 92 15.23 -18.17 -25.20
CA GLN A 92 15.93 -19.42 -25.49
C GLN A 92 15.23 -20.22 -26.59
N ASP A 93 13.90 -20.31 -26.56
CA ASP A 93 13.11 -20.95 -27.61
C ASP A 93 13.28 -20.24 -28.97
N SER A 94 13.33 -18.91 -28.96
CA SER A 94 13.54 -18.12 -30.18
C SER A 94 14.93 -18.34 -30.74
N ILE A 95 15.97 -18.36 -29.90
CA ILE A 95 17.35 -18.66 -30.29
C ILE A 95 17.46 -20.07 -30.86
N LYS A 96 16.80 -21.05 -30.23
CA LYS A 96 16.77 -22.45 -30.71
C LYS A 96 16.12 -22.56 -32.09
N LYS A 97 15.00 -21.85 -32.32
CA LYS A 97 14.34 -21.79 -33.64
C LYS A 97 15.25 -21.17 -34.70
N ILE A 98 15.94 -20.08 -34.38
CA ILE A 98 16.89 -19.43 -35.30
C ILE A 98 18.05 -20.37 -35.64
N TYR A 99 18.60 -21.07 -34.64
CA TYR A 99 19.68 -22.04 -34.86
C TYR A 99 19.27 -23.21 -35.77
N ILE A 100 18.06 -23.76 -35.57
CA ILE A 100 17.51 -24.82 -36.42
C ILE A 100 17.34 -24.31 -37.86
N ASN A 101 16.78 -23.12 -38.03
CA ASN A 101 16.57 -22.53 -39.35
C ASN A 101 17.89 -22.26 -40.07
N ALA A 102 18.92 -21.75 -39.36
CA ALA A 102 20.24 -21.48 -39.93
C ALA A 102 21.01 -22.74 -40.35
N ASN A 103 20.78 -23.88 -39.68
CA ASN A 103 21.40 -25.15 -40.08
C ASN A 103 20.69 -25.81 -41.27
N ASN A 104 19.39 -25.56 -41.46
CA ASN A 104 18.60 -26.09 -42.57
C ASN A 104 18.81 -25.31 -43.88
N THR A 105 19.44 -24.13 -43.84
CA THR A 105 19.81 -23.36 -45.03
C THR A 105 21.10 -23.84 -45.71
N LYS A 106 21.42 -25.14 -45.72
CA LYS A 106 22.52 -25.67 -46.57
C LYS A 106 22.05 -26.10 -47.98
N ASP A 107 20.74 -26.16 -48.22
CA ASP A 107 20.12 -26.53 -49.50
C ASP A 107 19.68 -25.31 -50.36
N ILE A 108 20.46 -24.23 -50.32
CA ILE A 108 20.05 -22.87 -50.78
C ILE A 108 19.70 -22.76 -52.28
N LYS A 109 20.13 -23.70 -53.15
CA LYS A 109 19.92 -23.58 -54.60
C LYS A 109 18.47 -23.81 -55.06
N HIS A 110 17.66 -24.55 -54.30
CA HIS A 110 16.22 -24.70 -54.57
C HIS A 110 15.33 -23.73 -53.76
N SER A 111 15.90 -23.04 -52.76
CA SER A 111 15.16 -22.16 -51.85
C SER A 111 14.99 -20.74 -52.39
N PHE A 112 15.78 -20.31 -53.38
CA PHE A 112 15.78 -18.92 -53.84
C PHE A 112 14.47 -18.50 -54.54
N SER A 113 13.74 -19.43 -55.16
CA SER A 113 12.40 -19.18 -55.72
C SER A 113 11.30 -19.19 -54.64
N LEU A 114 11.47 -19.97 -53.57
CA LEU A 114 10.56 -19.93 -52.41
C LEU A 114 10.77 -18.66 -51.58
N ILE A 115 12.00 -18.14 -51.49
CA ILE A 115 12.34 -16.90 -50.79
C ILE A 115 11.67 -15.66 -51.43
N SER A 116 11.32 -15.67 -52.73
CA SER A 116 10.58 -14.56 -53.33
C SER A 116 9.09 -14.54 -52.97
N GLU A 117 8.45 -15.70 -52.82
CA GLU A 117 7.08 -15.80 -52.30
C GLU A 117 7.05 -15.55 -50.78
N ASP A 118 7.99 -16.12 -50.04
CA ASP A 118 8.12 -15.97 -48.59
C ASP A 118 8.48 -14.53 -48.18
N LYS A 119 9.20 -13.78 -49.04
CA LYS A 119 9.40 -12.33 -48.86
C LYS A 119 8.08 -11.57 -48.95
N GLN A 120 7.18 -11.89 -49.88
CA GLN A 120 5.89 -11.19 -49.96
C GLN A 120 5.05 -11.45 -48.71
N ASP A 121 5.02 -12.69 -48.21
CA ASP A 121 4.31 -13.03 -46.98
C ASP A 121 4.95 -12.40 -45.73
N LEU A 122 6.28 -12.36 -45.64
CA LEU A 122 6.99 -11.62 -44.58
C LEU A 122 6.67 -10.13 -44.62
N THR A 123 6.66 -9.50 -45.80
CA THR A 123 6.36 -8.06 -45.91
C THR A 123 4.91 -7.77 -45.56
N LYS A 124 3.99 -8.67 -45.93
CA LYS A 124 2.57 -8.60 -45.55
C LYS A 124 2.37 -8.78 -44.05
N ASN A 125 2.99 -9.78 -43.44
CA ASN A 125 2.93 -10.05 -42.00
C ASN A 125 3.55 -8.91 -41.16
N LEU A 126 4.64 -8.30 -41.64
CA LEU A 126 5.24 -7.12 -41.03
C LEU A 126 4.32 -5.91 -41.13
N LYS A 127 3.72 -5.67 -42.30
CA LYS A 127 2.75 -4.58 -42.48
C LYS A 127 1.53 -4.77 -41.58
N ASP A 128 0.98 -5.97 -41.50
CA ASP A 128 -0.15 -6.29 -40.63
C ASP A 128 0.22 -6.13 -39.15
N SER A 129 1.44 -6.48 -38.76
CA SER A 129 1.96 -6.26 -37.40
C SER A 129 2.15 -4.78 -37.09
N LEU A 130 2.64 -3.98 -38.04
CA LEU A 130 2.75 -2.53 -37.92
C LEU A 130 1.37 -1.86 -37.82
N VAL A 131 0.40 -2.32 -38.60
CA VAL A 131 -0.99 -1.85 -38.54
C VAL A 131 -1.60 -2.21 -37.19
N LYS A 132 -1.43 -3.44 -36.71
CA LYS A 132 -1.90 -3.84 -35.36
C LYS A 132 -1.21 -3.05 -34.26
N LEU A 133 0.10 -2.85 -34.34
CA LEU A 133 0.86 -2.07 -33.35
C LEU A 133 0.40 -0.61 -33.33
N SER A 134 0.22 0.02 -34.50
CA SER A 134 -0.28 1.39 -34.58
C SER A 134 -1.71 1.51 -34.06
N SER A 135 -2.59 0.55 -34.38
CA SER A 135 -3.95 0.47 -33.83
C SER A 135 -3.92 0.37 -32.31
N ASN A 136 -3.15 -0.58 -31.75
CA ASN A 136 -3.01 -0.75 -30.32
C ASN A 136 -2.45 0.53 -29.67
N LEU A 137 -1.49 1.20 -30.30
CA LEU A 137 -0.93 2.46 -29.79
C LEU A 137 -1.97 3.58 -29.76
N THR A 138 -2.85 3.66 -30.77
CA THR A 138 -3.98 4.61 -30.75
C THR A 138 -5.01 4.26 -29.68
N GLU A 139 -5.28 2.99 -29.46
CA GLU A 139 -6.18 2.52 -28.40
C GLU A 139 -5.62 2.82 -27.01
N TYR A 140 -4.33 2.51 -26.77
CA TYR A 140 -3.63 2.87 -25.54
C TYR A 140 -3.65 4.38 -25.28
N LYS A 141 -3.48 5.21 -26.32
CA LYS A 141 -3.60 6.67 -26.18
C LYS A 141 -5.00 7.08 -25.75
N LYS A 142 -6.05 6.53 -26.37
CA LYS A 142 -7.45 6.80 -25.98
C LYS A 142 -7.76 6.33 -24.56
N VAL A 143 -7.31 5.14 -24.18
CA VAL A 143 -7.48 4.59 -22.84
C VAL A 143 -6.77 5.47 -21.80
N LYS A 144 -5.53 5.90 -22.09
CA LYS A 144 -4.79 6.83 -21.23
C LYS A 144 -5.53 8.16 -21.05
N GLU A 145 -6.06 8.73 -22.12
CA GLU A 145 -6.80 9.99 -22.07
C GLU A 145 -8.10 9.84 -21.26
N ASN A 146 -8.85 8.75 -21.46
CA ASN A 146 -10.06 8.45 -20.69
C ASN A 146 -9.75 8.25 -19.20
N LEU A 147 -8.69 7.52 -18.86
CA LEU A 147 -8.22 7.34 -17.49
C LEU A 147 -7.84 8.68 -16.84
N SER A 148 -7.15 9.57 -17.56
CA SER A 148 -6.82 10.90 -17.03
C SER A 148 -8.07 11.74 -16.74
N LYS A 149 -9.05 11.73 -17.64
CA LYS A 149 -10.33 12.44 -17.43
C LYS A 149 -11.10 11.89 -16.23
N GLN A 150 -11.18 10.57 -16.11
CA GLN A 150 -11.83 9.93 -14.95
C GLN A 150 -11.12 10.26 -13.64
N LEU A 151 -9.78 10.28 -13.61
CA LEU A 151 -9.03 10.69 -12.42
C LEU A 151 -9.30 12.14 -12.03
N GLU A 152 -9.35 13.06 -13.00
CA GLU A 152 -9.70 14.46 -12.73
C GLU A 152 -11.13 14.60 -12.18
N GLU A 153 -12.09 13.86 -12.73
CA GLU A 153 -13.47 13.84 -12.25
C GLU A 153 -13.57 13.29 -10.84
N ILE A 154 -12.91 12.17 -10.54
CA ILE A 154 -12.85 11.58 -9.19
C ILE A 154 -12.20 12.56 -8.21
N GLN A 155 -11.12 13.23 -8.60
CA GLN A 155 -10.48 14.24 -7.74
C GLN A 155 -11.41 15.43 -7.47
N LYS A 156 -12.13 15.92 -8.49
CA LYS A 156 -13.12 17.00 -8.33
C LYS A 156 -14.26 16.57 -7.41
N GLN A 157 -14.81 15.37 -7.60
CA GLN A 157 -15.88 14.83 -6.76
C GLN A 157 -15.42 14.62 -5.32
N ASN A 158 -14.23 14.05 -5.11
CA ASN A 158 -13.67 13.87 -3.77
C ASN A 158 -13.41 15.20 -3.08
N LYS A 159 -12.91 16.21 -3.79
CA LYS A 159 -12.72 17.55 -3.25
C LYS A 159 -14.05 18.22 -2.90
N ALA A 160 -15.05 18.13 -3.77
CA ALA A 160 -16.39 18.64 -3.50
C ALA A 160 -17.04 17.95 -2.28
N ASN A 161 -16.88 16.63 -2.17
CA ASN A 161 -17.38 15.85 -1.03
C ASN A 161 -16.64 16.19 0.26
N SER A 162 -15.31 16.34 0.23
CA SER A 162 -14.53 16.75 1.40
C SER A 162 -14.89 18.16 1.86
N ASP A 163 -15.08 19.08 0.92
CA ASP A 163 -15.50 20.45 1.21
C ASP A 163 -16.92 20.46 1.81
N SER A 164 -17.84 19.64 1.29
CA SER A 164 -19.18 19.47 1.85
C SER A 164 -19.17 18.93 3.28
N LEU A 165 -18.37 17.90 3.55
CA LEU A 165 -18.21 17.34 4.89
C LEU A 165 -17.59 18.34 5.86
N LYS A 166 -16.57 19.08 5.41
CA LYS A 166 -15.95 20.15 6.20
C LYS A 166 -16.98 21.22 6.56
N ILE A 167 -17.76 21.70 5.59
CA ILE A 167 -18.82 22.69 5.81
C ILE A 167 -19.86 22.17 6.80
N LYS A 168 -20.32 20.91 6.66
CA LYS A 168 -21.26 20.29 7.62
C LYS A 168 -20.69 20.26 9.04
N SER A 169 -19.42 19.89 9.19
CA SER A 169 -18.75 19.90 10.50
C SER A 169 -18.69 21.30 11.11
N LEU A 170 -18.36 22.33 10.31
CA LEU A 170 -18.31 23.72 10.76
C LEU A 170 -19.68 24.25 11.18
N ILE A 171 -20.75 23.88 10.45
CA ILE A 171 -22.13 24.20 10.83
C ILE A 171 -22.49 23.53 12.17
N GLU A 172 -22.05 22.30 12.41
CA GLU A 172 -22.32 21.61 13.67
C GLU A 172 -21.56 22.26 14.83
N PHE A 173 -20.31 22.67 14.63
CA PHE A 173 -19.57 23.46 15.61
C PHE A 173 -20.29 24.77 15.96
N ALA A 174 -20.89 25.45 14.97
CA ALA A 174 -21.67 26.65 15.23
C ALA A 174 -22.86 26.39 16.17
N LYS A 175 -23.54 25.24 16.03
CA LYS A 175 -24.63 24.84 16.94
C LYS A 175 -24.12 24.60 18.37
N ILE A 176 -23.00 23.91 18.51
CA ILE A 176 -22.36 23.66 19.82
C ILE A 176 -21.96 25.00 20.47
N TYR A 177 -21.35 25.89 19.69
CA TYR A 177 -20.88 27.18 20.17
C TYR A 177 -22.02 28.15 20.55
N ASN A 178 -23.21 28.03 19.97
CA ASN A 178 -24.38 28.82 20.40
C ASN A 178 -24.74 28.59 21.88
N ASN A 179 -24.47 27.39 22.39
CA ASN A 179 -24.74 26.98 23.76
C ASN A 179 -23.50 27.09 24.67
N SER A 180 -22.36 27.52 24.14
CA SER A 180 -21.09 27.61 24.86
C SER A 180 -20.82 29.03 25.39
N ASN A 181 -19.79 29.18 26.23
CA ASN A 181 -19.36 30.47 26.75
C ASN A 181 -18.74 31.34 25.62
N PRO A 182 -19.25 32.55 25.33
CA PRO A 182 -18.76 33.38 24.24
C PRO A 182 -17.25 33.72 24.30
N VAL A 183 -16.70 33.91 25.50
CA VAL A 183 -15.29 34.26 25.70
C VAL A 183 -14.36 33.10 25.35
N GLU A 184 -14.77 31.88 25.66
CA GLU A 184 -14.00 30.68 25.33
C GLU A 184 -14.07 30.38 23.84
N VAL A 185 -15.26 30.52 23.24
CA VAL A 185 -15.44 30.38 21.79
C VAL A 185 -14.59 31.41 21.05
N ALA A 186 -14.51 32.66 21.52
CA ALA A 186 -13.66 33.68 20.92
C ALA A 186 -12.18 33.23 20.89
N LYS A 187 -11.65 32.74 22.01
CA LYS A 187 -10.28 32.22 22.10
C LYS A 187 -10.01 31.02 21.18
N ILE A 188 -11.02 30.18 20.94
CA ILE A 188 -10.93 29.04 20.03
C ILE A 188 -10.90 29.54 18.58
N LEU A 189 -11.83 30.43 18.22
CA LEU A 189 -11.94 30.96 16.87
C LEU A 189 -10.73 31.81 16.46
N GLU A 190 -10.06 32.48 17.40
CA GLU A 190 -8.80 33.18 17.16
C GLU A 190 -7.63 32.25 16.78
N LYS A 191 -7.72 30.94 17.07
CA LYS A 191 -6.64 29.97 16.84
C LYS A 191 -6.85 29.12 15.59
N ILE A 192 -7.99 29.23 14.91
CA ILE A 192 -8.29 28.47 13.70
C ILE A 192 -8.16 29.36 12.45
N ASP A 193 -8.26 28.74 11.28
CA ASP A 193 -8.23 29.49 10.01
C ASP A 193 -9.37 30.52 9.95
N LYS A 194 -9.02 31.74 9.54
CA LYS A 194 -9.96 32.87 9.43
C LYS A 194 -11.19 32.52 8.61
N LYS A 195 -11.05 31.77 7.52
CA LYS A 195 -12.19 31.37 6.66
C LYS A 195 -13.15 30.43 7.38
N ASP A 196 -12.61 29.46 8.12
CA ASP A 196 -13.41 28.50 8.89
C ASP A 196 -14.11 29.22 10.07
N ALA A 197 -13.41 30.13 10.76
CA ALA A 197 -13.98 30.95 11.82
C ALA A 197 -15.15 31.81 11.33
N ILE A 198 -15.01 32.46 10.17
CA ILE A 198 -16.08 33.24 9.54
C ILE A 198 -17.28 32.36 9.21
N LEU A 199 -17.07 31.16 8.66
CA LEU A 199 -18.15 30.25 8.31
C LEU A 199 -18.92 29.77 9.55
N ILE A 200 -18.20 29.48 10.64
CA ILE A 200 -18.79 29.13 11.92
C ILE A 200 -19.62 30.30 12.45
N LEU A 201 -19.04 31.51 12.53
CA LEU A 201 -19.73 32.70 13.02
C LEU A 201 -20.98 33.05 12.20
N LYS A 202 -20.93 32.89 10.87
CA LYS A 202 -22.08 33.09 9.97
C LYS A 202 -23.21 32.07 10.24
N SER A 203 -22.83 30.87 10.67
CA SER A 203 -23.74 29.77 10.96
C SER A 203 -24.25 29.77 12.41
N MET A 204 -23.72 30.65 13.26
CA MET A 204 -24.18 30.86 14.64
C MET A 204 -25.40 31.78 14.71
N GLN A 205 -26.09 31.80 15.86
CA GLN A 205 -27.16 32.75 16.12
C GLN A 205 -26.58 34.18 16.19
N LYS A 206 -27.18 35.13 15.46
CA LYS A 206 -26.68 36.51 15.32
C LYS A 206 -26.30 37.18 16.66
N LYS A 207 -27.15 37.05 17.68
CA LYS A 207 -26.91 37.61 19.02
C LYS A 207 -25.71 36.98 19.73
N LYS A 208 -25.48 35.68 19.54
CA LYS A 208 -24.36 34.93 20.15
C LYS A 208 -23.07 35.19 19.39
N ALA A 209 -23.12 35.19 18.06
CA ALA A 209 -21.99 35.54 17.21
C ALA A 209 -21.46 36.95 17.52
N GLY A 210 -22.35 37.94 17.70
CA GLY A 210 -21.96 39.30 18.11
C GLY A 210 -21.18 39.32 19.42
N LYS A 211 -21.67 38.62 20.46
CA LYS A 211 -20.98 38.50 21.76
C LYS A 211 -19.63 37.81 21.67
N VAL A 212 -19.50 36.82 20.78
CA VAL A 212 -18.22 36.14 20.54
C VAL A 212 -17.24 37.09 19.87
N ILE A 213 -17.69 37.85 18.86
CA ILE A 213 -16.87 38.85 18.15
C ILE A 213 -16.41 39.96 19.12
N GLU A 214 -17.30 40.46 19.98
CA GLU A 214 -16.96 41.44 21.02
C GLU A 214 -15.91 40.92 22.02
N ALA A 215 -15.88 39.62 22.29
CA ALA A 215 -14.91 38.99 23.17
C ALA A 215 -13.57 38.65 22.49
N MET A 216 -13.43 38.88 21.18
CA MET A 216 -12.16 38.73 20.45
C MET A 216 -11.26 39.96 20.62
N LYS A 217 -9.96 39.78 20.39
CA LYS A 217 -8.98 40.87 20.29
C LYS A 217 -9.38 41.87 19.19
N SER A 218 -9.16 43.17 19.40
CA SER A 218 -9.70 44.22 18.53
C SER A 218 -9.25 44.12 17.07
N GLU A 219 -8.02 43.66 16.82
CA GLU A 219 -7.48 43.44 15.48
C GLU A 219 -8.22 42.32 14.73
N VAL A 220 -8.38 41.16 15.39
CA VAL A 220 -9.09 40.00 14.80
C VAL A 220 -10.58 40.32 14.64
N ASN A 221 -11.17 41.03 15.60
CA ASN A 221 -12.57 41.46 15.57
C ASN A 221 -12.88 42.32 14.34
N ALA A 222 -12.11 43.40 14.10
CA ALA A 222 -12.33 44.30 12.97
C ALA A 222 -12.27 43.55 11.62
N ASP A 223 -11.33 42.61 11.53
CA ASP A 223 -11.15 41.73 10.39
C ASP A 223 -12.33 40.77 10.14
N MET A 224 -12.91 40.22 11.21
CA MET A 224 -14.08 39.35 11.14
C MET A 224 -15.35 40.14 10.76
N ILE A 225 -15.54 41.34 11.34
CA ILE A 225 -16.67 42.22 11.03
C ILE A 225 -16.64 42.60 9.55
N LYS A 226 -15.48 43.03 9.03
CA LYS A 226 -15.32 43.37 7.62
C LYS A 226 -15.65 42.20 6.70
N ALA A 227 -15.10 41.02 7.00
CA ALA A 227 -15.32 39.82 6.19
C ALA A 227 -16.77 39.31 6.22
N LEU A 228 -17.50 39.52 7.31
CA LEU A 228 -18.93 39.20 7.44
C LEU A 228 -19.83 40.22 6.71
N SER A 229 -19.40 41.49 6.62
CA SER A 229 -20.09 42.55 5.88
C SER A 229 -19.92 42.42 4.37
N ASP A 230 -18.71 42.08 3.90
CA ASP A 230 -18.40 42.01 2.47
C ASP A 230 -19.08 40.81 1.76
N ASN A 231 -19.42 39.74 2.50
CA ASN A 231 -20.10 38.54 1.98
C ASN A 231 -21.64 38.57 2.16
N SER A 232 -22.23 39.75 2.44
CA SER A 232 -23.69 39.93 2.57
C SER A 232 -24.34 40.65 1.36
N LYS A 233 -23.59 40.87 0.29
CA LYS A 233 -24.09 41.28 -1.04
C LYS A 233 -24.09 40.07 -1.97
#